data_AF-A0A2G6NZX2-F1
#
_entry.id   AF-A0A2G6NZX2-F1
#
_cell.length_a   1.000
_cell.length_b   1.000
_cell.length_c   1.000
_cell.angle_alpha   90.00
_cell.angle_beta   90.00
_cell.angle_gamma   90.00
#
_symmetry.space_group_name_H-M   'P 1'
#
loop_
_entity.id
_entity.type
_entity.pdbx_description
1 polymer ?
#
loop_
_entity_poly.entity_id
_entity_poly.type
_entity_poly.pdbx_seq_one_letter_code
_entity_poly.pdbx_strand_id
1 'polypeptide(L)'
;MIILSCRKDFTNPEKLIKSPKEIQIRDINLKLGKAVKEISMEELKVAISGKSVLILVHGYNKEAKGVYEAYKEIEGRTNYDIVVGFLWTGEDHAIEWYKAKRKANKSARFLKYILKKLWKANNNIDLMSHSLGARVTLNALKQSNSRIINNYFCTAGAVDNESLEQGGEFYDSRFKYNNIIIMHSKKDDVLKLSYTIAELDIALGLHGPENKNLVKKRDDIYIVNCENCVEKHGGYDSSDSVHRYINSFNPPQKRVITLPKN
;
A
#
# COMPACT_ATOMS: atom_id res chain seq x y z
N MET A 1 -4.40 -12.28 -11.98
CA MET A 1 -4.60 -11.27 -10.94
C MET A 1 -5.26 -10.06 -11.57
N ILE A 2 -6.33 -9.53 -10.95
CA ILE A 2 -6.95 -8.29 -11.41
C ILE A 2 -6.06 -7.09 -11.04
N ILE A 3 -5.71 -6.27 -12.02
CA ILE A 3 -4.93 -5.04 -11.83
C ILE A 3 -5.72 -3.84 -12.34
N LEU A 4 -5.86 -2.83 -11.47
CA LEU A 4 -6.38 -1.51 -11.82
C LEU A 4 -5.21 -0.56 -12.08
N SER A 5 -5.21 0.10 -13.23
CA SER A 5 -4.13 0.98 -13.63
C SER A 5 -4.62 2.40 -13.88
N CYS A 6 -3.98 3.38 -13.24
CA CYS A 6 -4.12 4.78 -13.59
C CYS A 6 -3.02 5.27 -14.55
N ARG A 7 -2.18 4.36 -15.05
CA ARG A 7 -1.19 4.63 -16.09
C ARG A 7 -1.86 4.78 -17.45
N LYS A 8 -1.34 5.69 -18.28
CA LYS A 8 -1.73 5.78 -19.69
C LYS A 8 -1.35 4.46 -20.38
N ASP A 9 -2.19 3.96 -21.29
CA ASP A 9 -1.92 2.73 -22.05
C ASP A 9 -1.60 1.49 -21.19
N PHE A 10 -2.05 1.50 -19.92
CA PHE A 10 -1.89 0.48 -18.87
C PHE A 10 -0.47 0.30 -18.33
N THR A 11 0.53 0.33 -19.21
CA THR A 11 1.93 0.08 -18.86
C THR A 11 2.78 1.34 -18.78
N ASN A 12 2.34 2.48 -19.36
CA ASN A 12 3.14 3.72 -19.37
C ASN A 12 3.41 4.22 -17.95
N PRO A 13 4.63 4.12 -17.45
CA PRO A 13 4.87 4.27 -16.04
C PRO A 13 4.98 5.74 -15.59
N GLU A 14 4.99 6.67 -16.55
CA GLU A 14 5.18 8.10 -16.32
C GLU A 14 3.88 8.90 -16.44
N LYS A 15 2.98 8.50 -17.34
CA LYS A 15 1.80 9.28 -17.73
C LYS A 15 0.55 8.74 -17.05
N LEU A 16 -0.22 9.64 -16.46
CA LEU A 16 -1.53 9.32 -15.89
C LEU A 16 -2.62 9.39 -16.97
N ILE A 17 -3.66 8.56 -16.82
CA ILE A 17 -4.95 8.77 -17.49
C ILE A 17 -5.57 10.11 -17.04
N LYS A 18 -6.49 10.68 -17.83
CA LYS A 18 -6.99 12.04 -17.59
C LYS A 18 -7.96 12.09 -16.42
N SER A 19 -8.86 11.11 -16.35
CA SER A 19 -9.98 11.07 -15.41
C SER A 19 -10.04 9.74 -14.64
N PRO A 20 -10.41 9.73 -13.34
CA PRO A 20 -10.64 8.48 -12.60
C PRO A 20 -11.67 7.53 -13.22
N LYS A 21 -12.60 8.06 -14.03
CA LYS A 21 -13.57 7.24 -14.77
C LYS A 21 -12.94 6.40 -15.88
N GLU A 22 -11.73 6.76 -16.33
CA GLU A 22 -10.96 6.04 -17.36
C GLU A 22 -10.04 4.97 -16.75
N ILE A 23 -10.24 4.60 -15.47
CA ILE A 23 -9.42 3.57 -14.85
C ILE A 23 -9.48 2.28 -15.67
N GLN A 24 -8.31 1.77 -16.03
CA GLN A 24 -8.22 0.55 -16.81
C GLN A 24 -8.15 -0.62 -15.84
N ILE A 25 -8.94 -1.67 -16.06
CA ILE A 25 -8.96 -2.87 -15.24
C ILE A 25 -8.71 -4.06 -16.14
N ARG A 26 -7.71 -4.86 -15.81
CA ARG A 26 -7.35 -6.05 -16.58
C ARG A 26 -7.07 -7.21 -15.65
N ASP A 27 -7.46 -8.41 -16.06
CA ASP A 27 -6.89 -9.63 -15.50
C ASP A 27 -5.55 -9.89 -16.18
N ILE A 28 -4.50 -9.91 -15.38
CA ILE A 28 -3.13 -10.11 -15.81
C ILE A 28 -2.68 -11.50 -15.38
N ASN A 29 -2.15 -12.27 -16.33
CA ASN A 29 -1.38 -13.45 -15.99
C ASN A 29 0.00 -12.99 -15.51
N LEU A 30 0.23 -13.02 -14.19
CA LEU A 30 1.46 -12.51 -13.59
C LEU A 30 2.72 -13.28 -14.02
N LYS A 31 2.59 -14.55 -14.44
CA LYS A 31 3.73 -15.32 -14.95
C LYS A 31 4.16 -14.84 -16.34
N LEU A 32 3.19 -14.46 -17.18
CA LEU A 32 3.44 -14.00 -18.55
C LEU A 32 3.57 -12.48 -18.65
N GLY A 33 3.16 -11.74 -17.62
CA GLY A 33 3.07 -10.27 -17.63
C GLY A 33 2.08 -9.72 -18.67
N LYS A 34 1.15 -10.55 -19.14
CA LYS A 34 0.22 -10.23 -20.23
C LYS A 34 -1.22 -10.16 -19.74
N ALA A 35 -1.97 -9.22 -20.31
CA ALA A 35 -3.40 -9.15 -20.11
C ALA A 35 -4.07 -10.38 -20.74
N VAL A 36 -4.87 -11.06 -19.94
CA VAL A 36 -5.73 -12.16 -20.36
C VAL A 36 -7.08 -11.60 -20.80
N LYS A 37 -7.58 -10.61 -20.06
CA LYS A 37 -8.91 -10.01 -20.31
C LYS A 37 -8.95 -8.57 -19.79
N GLU A 38 -9.65 -7.69 -20.51
CA GLU A 38 -10.10 -6.41 -19.96
C GLU A 38 -11.41 -6.62 -19.18
N ILE A 39 -11.50 -5.99 -18.01
CA ILE A 39 -12.63 -6.16 -17.08
C ILE A 39 -13.28 -4.79 -16.87
N SER A 40 -14.60 -4.75 -16.76
CA SER A 40 -15.33 -3.55 -16.36
C SER A 40 -15.38 -3.37 -14.83
N MET A 41 -15.65 -2.16 -14.37
CA MET A 41 -15.84 -1.92 -12.93
C MET A 41 -17.00 -2.73 -12.34
N GLU A 42 -18.05 -3.03 -13.12
CA GLU A 42 -19.18 -3.83 -12.64
C GLU A 42 -18.82 -5.32 -12.53
N GLU A 43 -18.09 -5.88 -13.51
CA GLU A 43 -17.55 -7.24 -13.40
C GLU A 43 -16.61 -7.38 -12.20
N LEU A 44 -15.76 -6.37 -11.92
CA LEU A 44 -14.92 -6.37 -10.73
C LEU A 44 -15.75 -6.40 -9.45
N LYS A 45 -16.79 -5.57 -9.33
CA LYS A 45 -17.68 -5.58 -8.16
C LYS A 45 -18.34 -6.94 -7.95
N VAL A 46 -18.80 -7.59 -9.01
CA VAL A 46 -19.35 -8.94 -8.96
C VAL A 46 -18.28 -9.93 -8.49
N ALA A 47 -17.06 -9.85 -9.04
CA ALA A 47 -15.97 -10.75 -8.72
C ALA A 47 -15.52 -10.67 -7.24
N ILE A 48 -15.63 -9.50 -6.60
CA ILE A 48 -15.25 -9.27 -5.20
C ILE A 48 -16.41 -9.43 -4.21
N SER A 49 -17.66 -9.55 -4.65
CA SER A 49 -18.80 -9.55 -3.73
C SER A 49 -18.75 -10.77 -2.80
N GLY A 50 -18.92 -10.52 -1.49
CA GLY A 50 -18.90 -11.57 -0.46
C GLY A 50 -17.53 -12.18 -0.17
N LYS A 51 -16.44 -11.63 -0.70
CA LYS A 51 -15.06 -12.14 -0.56
C LYS A 51 -14.22 -11.28 0.37
N SER A 52 -13.18 -11.86 0.97
CA SER A 52 -12.06 -11.08 1.54
C SER A 52 -11.17 -10.54 0.42
N VAL A 53 -10.96 -9.23 0.39
CA VAL A 53 -10.20 -8.56 -0.68
C VAL A 53 -8.97 -7.87 -0.11
N LEU A 54 -7.79 -8.17 -0.67
CA LEU A 54 -6.58 -7.40 -0.43
C LEU A 54 -6.22 -6.55 -1.65
N ILE A 55 -6.16 -5.24 -1.48
CA ILE A 55 -5.69 -4.32 -2.52
C ILE A 55 -4.21 -3.98 -2.27
N LEU A 56 -3.36 -4.21 -3.27
CA LEU A 56 -1.92 -3.94 -3.22
C LEU A 56 -1.58 -2.60 -3.88
N VAL A 57 -0.73 -1.80 -3.23
CA VAL A 57 -0.23 -0.53 -3.75
C VAL A 57 1.30 -0.52 -3.71
N HIS A 58 1.93 -0.67 -4.88
CA HIS A 58 3.38 -0.77 -5.02
C HIS A 58 4.13 0.52 -4.64
N GLY A 59 5.44 0.37 -4.40
CA GLY A 59 6.37 1.47 -4.12
C GLY A 59 6.86 2.25 -5.35
N TYR A 60 7.78 3.17 -5.12
CA TYR A 60 8.43 3.97 -6.17
C TYR A 60 9.40 3.14 -7.03
N ASN A 61 9.69 3.62 -8.24
CA ASN A 61 10.69 3.12 -9.18
C ASN A 61 10.47 1.67 -9.62
N LYS A 62 9.24 1.37 -10.06
CA LYS A 62 8.86 0.04 -10.57
C LYS A 62 8.14 0.13 -11.91
N GLU A 63 8.79 -0.40 -12.93
CA GLU A 63 8.15 -0.82 -14.17
C GLU A 63 7.05 -1.85 -13.89
N ALA A 64 6.11 -2.01 -14.82
CA ALA A 64 4.99 -2.94 -14.66
C ALA A 64 5.46 -4.37 -14.33
N LYS A 65 6.53 -4.86 -14.97
CA LYS A 65 7.09 -6.20 -14.70
C LYS A 65 7.54 -6.36 -13.25
N GLY A 66 8.29 -5.38 -12.72
CA GLY A 66 8.76 -5.40 -11.34
C GLY A 66 7.62 -5.31 -10.32
N VAL A 67 6.53 -4.63 -10.67
CA VAL A 67 5.29 -4.65 -9.86
C VAL A 67 4.64 -6.03 -9.89
N TYR A 68 4.54 -6.67 -11.06
CA TYR A 68 3.93 -7.99 -11.20
C TYR A 68 4.68 -9.07 -10.43
N GLU A 69 6.01 -9.02 -10.41
CA GLU A 69 6.84 -9.92 -9.61
C GLU A 69 6.55 -9.79 -8.12
N ALA A 70 6.52 -8.56 -7.58
CA ALA A 70 6.17 -8.31 -6.18
C ALA A 70 4.75 -8.77 -5.84
N TYR A 71 3.77 -8.43 -6.69
CA TYR A 71 2.38 -8.83 -6.50
C TYR A 71 2.18 -10.34 -6.58
N LYS A 72 2.94 -11.04 -7.43
CA LYS A 72 2.91 -12.50 -7.51
C LYS A 72 3.43 -13.15 -6.23
N GLU A 73 4.52 -12.64 -5.67
CA GLU A 73 5.04 -13.14 -4.38
C GLU A 73 4.02 -12.96 -3.27
N ILE A 74 3.37 -11.78 -3.18
CA ILE A 74 2.35 -11.51 -2.16
C ILE A 74 1.10 -12.39 -2.38
N GLU A 75 0.60 -12.51 -3.61
CA GLU A 75 -0.58 -13.33 -3.95
C GLU A 75 -0.38 -14.80 -3.60
N GLY A 76 0.83 -15.33 -3.85
CA GLY A 76 1.15 -16.73 -3.54
C GLY A 76 1.25 -17.06 -2.05
N ARG A 77 1.20 -16.06 -1.16
CA ARG A 77 1.45 -16.20 0.28
C ARG A 77 0.29 -15.73 1.16
N THR A 78 -0.79 -15.24 0.55
CA THR A 78 -1.89 -14.63 1.28
C THR A 78 -3.14 -15.52 1.29
N ASN A 79 -3.94 -15.41 2.35
CA ASN A 79 -5.17 -16.19 2.54
C ASN A 79 -6.45 -15.45 2.08
N TYR A 80 -6.32 -14.30 1.42
CA TYR A 80 -7.47 -13.56 0.90
C TYR A 80 -8.06 -14.28 -0.32
N ASP A 81 -9.38 -14.24 -0.44
CA ASP A 81 -10.09 -14.84 -1.57
C ASP A 81 -9.75 -14.16 -2.90
N ILE A 82 -9.41 -12.87 -2.86
CA ILE A 82 -8.98 -12.13 -4.03
C ILE A 82 -7.95 -11.06 -3.70
N VAL A 83 -6.89 -11.02 -4.51
CA VAL A 83 -5.85 -9.99 -4.46
C VAL A 83 -5.98 -9.11 -5.69
N VAL A 84 -5.96 -7.80 -5.47
CA VAL A 84 -6.17 -6.80 -6.51
C VAL A 84 -5.00 -5.83 -6.52
N GLY A 85 -4.28 -5.74 -7.64
CA GLY A 85 -3.16 -4.82 -7.78
C GLY A 85 -3.62 -3.42 -8.18
N PHE A 86 -3.05 -2.37 -7.58
CA PHE A 86 -3.16 -1.00 -8.07
C PHE A 86 -1.84 -0.55 -8.68
N LEU A 87 -1.87 -0.19 -9.96
CA LEU A 87 -0.71 0.23 -10.74
C LEU A 87 -0.75 1.75 -10.95
N TRP A 88 0.13 2.47 -10.27
CA TRP A 88 0.23 3.93 -10.35
C TRP A 88 1.50 4.38 -11.05
N THR A 89 1.56 5.65 -11.45
CA THR A 89 2.72 6.21 -12.17
C THR A 89 3.85 6.51 -11.18
N GLY A 90 4.57 5.47 -10.80
CA GLY A 90 5.63 5.52 -9.80
C GLY A 90 7.03 5.41 -10.36
N GLU A 91 7.22 5.41 -11.68
CA GLU A 91 8.56 5.37 -12.27
C GLU A 91 9.09 6.79 -12.48
N ASP A 92 10.33 7.00 -12.05
CA ASP A 92 11.17 8.12 -12.45
C ASP A 92 12.60 7.61 -12.52
N HIS A 93 13.39 8.20 -13.40
CA HIS A 93 14.84 8.11 -13.33
C HIS A 93 15.30 8.67 -11.97
N ALA A 94 16.30 8.02 -11.37
CA ALA A 94 16.64 7.98 -9.94
C ALA A 94 16.86 9.33 -9.17
N ILE A 95 16.61 10.49 -9.76
CA ILE A 95 17.02 11.80 -9.24
C ILE A 95 15.82 12.71 -8.88
N GLU A 96 14.57 12.36 -9.25
CA GLU A 96 13.42 13.27 -9.06
C GLU A 96 12.44 12.83 -7.96
N TRP A 97 12.92 12.62 -6.73
CA TRP A 97 12.08 12.29 -5.56
C TRP A 97 10.83 13.18 -5.42
N TYR A 98 10.99 14.51 -5.57
CA TYR A 98 9.87 15.46 -5.51
C TYR A 98 8.82 15.23 -6.60
N LYS A 99 9.24 14.81 -7.80
CA LYS A 99 8.31 14.48 -8.88
C LYS A 99 7.57 13.18 -8.60
N ALA A 100 8.25 12.18 -8.04
CA ALA A 100 7.64 10.95 -7.57
C ALA A 100 6.58 11.24 -6.48
N LYS A 101 6.89 12.08 -5.50
CA LYS A 101 5.95 12.55 -4.45
C LYS A 101 4.73 13.25 -5.06
N ARG A 102 4.93 14.12 -6.06
CA ARG A 102 3.84 14.78 -6.79
C ARG A 102 2.99 13.78 -7.60
N LYS A 103 3.61 12.81 -8.26
CA LYS A 103 2.92 11.74 -8.98
C LYS A 103 2.11 10.85 -8.03
N ALA A 104 2.65 10.53 -6.85
CA ALA A 104 1.94 9.78 -5.81
C ALA A 104 0.69 10.53 -5.34
N ASN A 105 0.82 11.84 -5.04
CA ASN A 105 -0.31 12.70 -4.68
C ASN A 105 -1.37 12.79 -5.78
N LYS A 106 -0.96 12.90 -7.06
CA LYS A 106 -1.89 12.87 -8.20
C LYS A 106 -2.56 11.51 -8.38
N SER A 107 -1.86 10.41 -8.08
CA SER A 107 -2.37 9.05 -8.21
C SER A 107 -3.41 8.71 -7.14
N ALA A 108 -3.31 9.33 -5.95
CA ALA A 108 -4.23 9.13 -4.84
C ALA A 108 -5.71 9.33 -5.20
N ARG A 109 -6.02 10.29 -6.09
CA ARG A 109 -7.41 10.54 -6.52
C ARG A 109 -8.04 9.35 -7.27
N PHE A 110 -7.21 8.55 -7.95
CA PHE A 110 -7.64 7.34 -8.66
C PHE A 110 -7.92 6.21 -7.69
N LEU A 111 -7.00 5.98 -6.74
CA LEU A 111 -7.20 5.01 -5.67
C LEU A 111 -8.46 5.34 -4.86
N LYS A 112 -8.65 6.61 -4.45
CA LYS A 112 -9.89 7.06 -3.80
C LYS A 112 -11.14 6.71 -4.60
N TYR A 113 -11.12 6.95 -5.90
CA TYR A 113 -12.26 6.62 -6.78
C TYR A 113 -12.55 5.12 -6.79
N ILE A 114 -11.51 4.30 -6.93
CA ILE A 114 -11.61 2.83 -6.88
C ILE A 114 -12.19 2.38 -5.55
N LEU A 115 -11.59 2.78 -4.42
CA LEU A 115 -12.03 2.37 -3.09
C LEU A 115 -13.50 2.74 -2.84
N LYS A 116 -13.92 3.94 -3.23
CA LYS A 116 -15.34 4.37 -3.11
C LYS A 116 -16.28 3.47 -3.93
N LYS A 117 -15.84 2.95 -5.08
CA LYS A 117 -16.65 2.07 -5.93
C LYS A 117 -16.71 0.64 -5.39
N LEU A 118 -15.56 0.12 -4.92
CA LEU A 118 -15.45 -1.23 -4.40
C LEU A 118 -16.11 -1.37 -3.02
N TRP A 119 -15.94 -0.39 -2.12
CA TRP A 119 -16.54 -0.41 -0.78
C TRP A 119 -18.07 -0.56 -0.79
N LYS A 120 -18.73 0.01 -1.79
CA LYS A 120 -20.18 -0.12 -1.97
C LYS A 120 -20.62 -1.55 -2.34
N ALA A 121 -19.73 -2.33 -2.94
CA ALA A 121 -20.00 -3.70 -3.37
C ALA A 121 -19.48 -4.74 -2.37
N ASN A 122 -18.45 -4.38 -1.60
CA ASN A 122 -17.84 -5.24 -0.60
C ASN A 122 -17.24 -4.39 0.52
N ASN A 123 -17.67 -4.62 1.76
CA ASN A 123 -17.14 -3.96 2.95
C ASN A 123 -15.99 -4.74 3.62
N ASN A 124 -15.50 -5.81 2.99
CA ASN A 124 -14.36 -6.60 3.45
C ASN A 124 -13.10 -6.36 2.61
N ILE A 125 -12.62 -5.11 2.63
CA ILE A 125 -11.46 -4.67 1.85
C ILE A 125 -10.35 -4.23 2.79
N ASP A 126 -9.20 -4.87 2.63
CA ASP A 126 -7.93 -4.48 3.24
C ASP A 126 -6.99 -3.89 2.19
N LEU A 127 -6.08 -3.03 2.65
CA LEU A 127 -5.04 -2.43 1.83
C LEU A 127 -3.67 -2.86 2.33
N MET A 128 -2.77 -3.17 1.42
CA MET A 128 -1.35 -3.27 1.68
C MET A 128 -0.62 -2.31 0.76
N SER A 129 0.22 -1.45 1.32
CA SER A 129 1.10 -0.60 0.52
C SER A 129 2.55 -0.82 0.88
N HIS A 130 3.41 -0.46 -0.07
CA HIS A 130 4.85 -0.51 0.11
C HIS A 130 5.49 0.85 -0.17
N SER A 131 6.45 1.28 0.65
CA SER A 131 7.29 2.45 0.36
C SER A 131 6.45 3.71 0.06
N LEU A 132 6.73 4.41 -1.05
CA LEU A 132 5.97 5.59 -1.47
C LEU A 132 4.50 5.30 -1.83
N GLY A 133 4.14 4.03 -2.02
CA GLY A 133 2.74 3.59 -2.11
C GLY A 133 1.94 3.92 -0.84
N ALA A 134 2.61 4.08 0.32
CA ALA A 134 1.99 4.57 1.53
C ALA A 134 1.44 5.98 1.37
N ARG A 135 2.18 6.86 0.68
CA ARG A 135 1.71 8.22 0.38
C ARG A 135 0.49 8.22 -0.53
N VAL A 136 0.48 7.37 -1.56
CA VAL A 136 -0.69 7.19 -2.45
C VAL A 136 -1.91 6.78 -1.63
N THR A 137 -1.73 5.79 -0.76
CA THR A 137 -2.78 5.21 0.07
C THR A 137 -3.32 6.20 1.10
N LEU A 138 -2.43 6.77 1.93
CA LEU A 138 -2.80 7.71 2.99
C LEU A 138 -3.45 8.98 2.42
N ASN A 139 -2.97 9.49 1.28
CA ASN A 139 -3.59 10.66 0.64
C ASN A 139 -4.96 10.30 0.03
N ALA A 140 -5.14 9.10 -0.54
CA ALA A 140 -6.44 8.64 -1.04
C ALA A 140 -7.47 8.54 0.10
N LEU A 141 -7.04 8.00 1.25
CA LEU A 141 -7.85 7.88 2.46
C LEU A 141 -8.16 9.25 3.05
N LYS A 142 -7.16 10.14 3.24
CA LYS A 142 -7.35 11.52 3.73
C LYS A 142 -8.44 12.26 2.96
N GLN A 143 -8.50 12.06 1.64
CA GLN A 143 -9.49 12.69 0.77
C GLN A 143 -10.86 12.00 0.79
N SER A 144 -11.04 10.86 1.47
CA SER A 144 -12.31 10.12 1.52
C SER A 144 -13.25 10.68 2.60
N ASN A 145 -14.55 10.72 2.28
CA ASN A 145 -15.56 11.20 3.22
C ASN A 145 -16.06 10.11 4.18
N SER A 146 -15.76 8.84 3.91
CA SER A 146 -16.26 7.70 4.68
C SER A 146 -15.14 6.71 4.99
N ARG A 147 -15.33 5.90 6.03
CA ARG A 147 -14.53 4.71 6.26
C ARG A 147 -14.78 3.72 5.13
N ILE A 148 -13.70 3.25 4.51
CA ILE A 148 -13.74 2.50 3.25
C ILE A 148 -12.79 1.29 3.22
N ILE A 149 -12.16 0.97 4.36
CA ILE A 149 -11.15 -0.09 4.53
C ILE A 149 -11.26 -0.67 5.94
N ASN A 150 -11.01 -1.97 6.11
CA ASN A 150 -10.91 -2.57 7.44
C ASN A 150 -9.48 -2.41 7.97
N ASN A 151 -8.51 -3.09 7.37
CA ASN A 151 -7.11 -3.04 7.79
C ASN A 151 -6.22 -2.41 6.71
N TYR A 152 -5.28 -1.58 7.15
CA TYR A 152 -4.25 -1.03 6.30
C TYR A 152 -2.86 -1.47 6.77
N PHE A 153 -2.22 -2.35 5.99
CA PHE A 153 -0.85 -2.81 6.16
C PHE A 153 0.13 -1.87 5.44
N CYS A 154 0.79 -1.02 6.20
CA CYS A 154 1.78 -0.06 5.71
C CYS A 154 3.19 -0.65 5.85
N THR A 155 3.72 -1.23 4.77
CA THR A 155 5.08 -1.81 4.75
C THR A 155 6.10 -0.78 4.27
N ALA A 156 7.18 -0.60 5.04
CA ALA A 156 8.25 0.34 4.71
C ALA A 156 7.76 1.75 4.32
N GLY A 157 6.69 2.27 4.96
CA GLY A 157 6.02 3.49 4.52
C GLY A 157 6.98 4.68 4.35
N ALA A 158 7.11 5.19 3.12
CA ALA A 158 7.93 6.35 2.78
C ALA A 158 7.11 7.64 2.91
N VAL A 159 6.77 7.93 4.16
CA VAL A 159 6.13 9.16 4.65
C VAL A 159 6.78 9.50 6.00
N ASP A 160 6.65 10.74 6.45
CA ASP A 160 7.29 11.19 7.69
C ASP A 160 6.74 10.39 8.90
N ASN A 161 7.58 10.11 9.89
CA ASN A 161 7.24 9.19 10.99
C ASN A 161 6.24 9.79 12.00
N GLU A 162 6.00 11.08 11.94
CA GLU A 162 5.00 11.87 12.65
C GLU A 162 3.74 12.14 11.80
N SER A 163 3.71 11.69 10.54
CA SER A 163 2.63 12.01 9.59
C SER A 163 1.23 11.53 10.01
N LEU A 164 1.12 10.58 10.94
CA LEU A 164 -0.14 10.08 11.50
C LEU A 164 -0.49 10.71 12.86
N GLU A 165 0.39 11.55 13.39
CA GLU A 165 0.22 12.24 14.66
C GLU A 165 -0.61 13.51 14.50
N GLN A 166 -1.06 14.08 15.63
CA GLN A 166 -1.87 15.30 15.60
C GLN A 166 -1.08 16.45 14.98
N GLY A 167 -1.60 17.00 13.89
CA GLY A 167 -0.94 18.03 13.09
C GLY A 167 -0.13 17.47 11.89
N GLY A 168 0.12 16.16 11.85
CA GLY A 168 0.83 15.50 10.76
C GLY A 168 0.05 15.45 9.44
N GLU A 169 0.77 15.30 8.32
CA GLU A 169 0.21 15.40 6.97
C GLU A 169 -1.00 14.48 6.73
N PHE A 170 -0.96 13.26 7.26
CA PHE A 170 -1.94 12.20 7.04
C PHE A 170 -2.80 11.91 8.26
N TYR A 171 -2.82 12.78 9.26
CA TYR A 171 -3.63 12.62 10.46
C TYR A 171 -5.08 12.24 10.16
N ASP A 172 -5.74 12.96 9.25
CA ASP A 172 -7.17 12.73 8.95
C ASP A 172 -7.46 11.40 8.23
N SER A 173 -6.44 10.78 7.61
CA SER A 173 -6.60 9.46 6.98
C SER A 173 -6.98 8.39 8.00
N ARG A 174 -6.66 8.60 9.28
CA ARG A 174 -6.91 7.63 10.36
C ARG A 174 -8.38 7.33 10.62
N PHE A 175 -9.27 8.23 10.23
CA PHE A 175 -10.70 8.02 10.42
C PHE A 175 -11.31 7.09 9.35
N LYS A 176 -10.49 6.55 8.43
CA LYS A 176 -10.93 5.91 7.19
C LYS A 176 -10.60 4.42 7.07
N TYR A 177 -9.90 3.87 8.06
CA TYR A 177 -9.70 2.45 8.30
C TYR A 177 -10.21 2.06 9.71
N ASN A 178 -10.39 0.77 9.97
CA ASN A 178 -10.58 0.26 11.34
C ASN A 178 -9.23 0.11 12.05
N ASN A 179 -8.20 -0.36 11.34
CA ASN A 179 -6.86 -0.55 11.89
C ASN A 179 -5.78 -0.11 10.88
N ILE A 180 -4.69 0.45 11.37
CA ILE A 180 -3.44 0.61 10.62
C ILE A 180 -2.33 -0.19 11.29
N ILE A 181 -1.63 -0.96 10.47
CA ILE A 181 -0.51 -1.81 10.86
C ILE A 181 0.72 -1.20 10.20
N ILE A 182 1.60 -0.62 11.01
CA ILE A 182 2.84 0.02 10.58
C ILE A 182 3.95 -1.01 10.71
N MET A 183 4.43 -1.51 9.57
CA MET A 183 5.49 -2.53 9.50
C MET A 183 6.80 -1.84 9.10
N HIS A 184 7.78 -1.87 10.01
CA HIS A 184 9.03 -1.12 9.86
C HIS A 184 10.26 -2.01 10.10
N SER A 185 11.41 -1.63 9.54
CA SER A 185 12.69 -2.30 9.78
C SER A 185 13.81 -1.27 9.74
N LYS A 186 14.67 -1.28 10.76
CA LYS A 186 15.85 -0.40 10.84
C LYS A 186 16.97 -0.78 9.86
N LYS A 187 16.85 -1.95 9.24
CA LYS A 187 17.79 -2.47 8.23
C LYS A 187 17.42 -2.02 6.81
N ASP A 188 16.43 -1.15 6.67
CA ASP A 188 16.03 -0.60 5.39
C ASP A 188 16.98 0.51 4.93
N ASP A 189 18.03 0.12 4.20
CA ASP A 189 19.05 1.05 3.71
C ASP A 189 18.51 2.10 2.73
N VAL A 190 17.44 1.79 1.98
CA VAL A 190 16.82 2.73 1.04
C VAL A 190 16.16 3.86 1.81
N LEU A 191 15.37 3.55 2.83
CA LEU A 191 14.77 4.58 3.68
C LEU A 191 15.83 5.31 4.51
N LYS A 192 16.83 4.60 5.03
CA LYS A 192 17.89 5.20 5.84
C LYS A 192 18.71 6.24 5.07
N LEU A 193 18.98 6.00 3.79
CA LEU A 193 19.82 6.87 2.99
C LEU A 193 18.99 7.80 2.10
N SER A 194 18.21 7.25 1.18
CA SER A 194 17.55 8.04 0.14
C SER A 194 16.43 8.92 0.70
N TYR A 195 15.63 8.42 1.65
CA TYR A 195 14.56 9.21 2.25
C TYR A 195 15.12 10.32 3.13
N THR A 196 16.02 9.98 4.05
CA THR A 196 16.59 10.97 4.98
C THR A 196 17.37 12.06 4.26
N ILE A 197 18.06 11.76 3.16
CA ILE A 197 18.70 12.81 2.35
C ILE A 197 17.64 13.67 1.64
N ALA A 198 16.60 13.06 1.08
CA ALA A 198 15.64 13.78 0.23
C ALA A 198 14.63 14.63 1.02
N GLU A 199 14.19 14.15 2.18
CA GLU A 199 13.17 14.82 3.02
C GLU A 199 13.79 15.48 4.26
N LEU A 200 15.07 15.24 4.55
CA LEU A 200 15.73 15.70 5.78
C LEU A 200 15.02 15.21 7.06
N ASP A 201 14.38 14.05 6.98
CA ASP A 201 13.56 13.46 8.04
C ASP A 201 13.66 11.91 8.09
N ILE A 202 12.96 11.29 9.04
CA ILE A 202 12.93 9.86 9.26
C ILE A 202 11.63 9.27 8.70
N ALA A 203 11.76 8.30 7.79
CA ALA A 203 10.62 7.58 7.27
C ALA A 203 9.91 6.74 8.35
N LEU A 204 8.59 6.74 8.32
CA LEU A 204 7.73 5.88 9.15
C LEU A 204 8.12 4.39 9.02
N GLY A 205 8.48 3.96 7.81
CA GLY A 205 8.92 2.60 7.51
C GLY A 205 10.28 2.19 8.09
N LEU A 206 11.08 3.13 8.59
CA LEU A 206 12.40 2.86 9.16
C LEU A 206 12.30 2.62 10.68
N HIS A 207 11.66 3.54 11.41
CA HIS A 207 11.61 3.53 12.88
C HIS A 207 10.22 3.34 13.49
N GLY A 208 9.16 3.23 12.67
CA GLY A 208 7.78 3.37 13.13
C GLY A 208 7.49 4.82 13.56
N PRO A 209 6.34 5.08 14.21
CA PRO A 209 5.94 6.43 14.62
C PRO A 209 6.97 7.14 15.49
N GLU A 210 7.12 8.46 15.36
CA GLU A 210 8.01 9.27 16.20
C GLU A 210 7.60 9.17 17.68
N ASN A 211 6.34 9.50 17.96
CA ASN A 211 5.75 9.40 19.28
C ASN A 211 5.38 7.97 19.61
N LYS A 212 6.24 7.32 20.38
CA LYS A 212 6.03 5.93 20.84
C LYS A 212 4.79 5.76 21.74
N ASN A 213 4.20 6.85 22.26
CA ASN A 213 2.95 6.79 23.01
C ASN A 213 1.70 6.83 22.11
N LEU A 214 1.84 6.98 20.79
CA LEU A 214 0.73 6.98 19.84
C LEU A 214 -0.17 5.74 20.02
N VAL A 215 0.43 4.56 20.19
CA VAL A 215 -0.27 3.27 20.44
C VAL A 215 -0.89 3.14 21.83
N LYS A 216 -0.51 3.99 22.80
CA LYS A 216 -1.17 4.02 24.12
C LYS A 216 -2.44 4.84 24.08
N LYS A 217 -2.47 5.86 23.23
CA LYS A 217 -3.61 6.78 23.07
C LYS A 217 -4.65 6.27 22.08
N ARG A 218 -4.36 5.18 21.35
CA ARG A 218 -5.14 4.71 20.21
C ARG A 218 -5.16 3.20 20.11
N ASP A 219 -6.36 2.65 19.94
CA ASP A 219 -6.58 1.20 19.84
C ASP A 219 -6.58 0.69 18.39
N ASP A 220 -6.53 1.61 17.41
CA ASP A 220 -6.55 1.33 15.97
C ASP A 220 -5.16 1.34 15.31
N ILE A 221 -4.08 1.48 16.08
CA ILE A 221 -2.70 1.54 15.56
C ILE A 221 -1.88 0.38 16.13
N TYR A 222 -1.25 -0.36 15.22
CA TYR A 222 -0.36 -1.48 15.50
C TYR A 222 1.02 -1.18 14.92
N ILE A 223 2.07 -1.37 15.71
CA ILE A 223 3.47 -1.21 15.31
C ILE A 223 4.11 -2.60 15.28
N VAL A 224 4.64 -2.97 14.12
CA VAL A 224 5.24 -4.27 13.86
C VAL A 224 6.69 -4.07 13.44
N ASN A 225 7.60 -4.39 14.36
CA ASN A 225 9.03 -4.40 14.06
C ASN A 225 9.39 -5.68 13.27
N CYS A 226 9.89 -5.49 12.06
CA CYS A 226 10.23 -6.55 11.10
C CYS A 226 11.74 -6.78 11.00
N GLU A 227 12.57 -6.13 11.82
CA GLU A 227 14.05 -6.16 11.75
C GLU A 227 14.67 -7.58 11.80
N ASN A 228 13.99 -8.54 12.42
CA ASN A 228 14.46 -9.93 12.48
C ASN A 228 14.19 -10.74 11.21
N CYS A 229 13.27 -10.29 10.34
CA CYS A 229 12.81 -11.05 9.17
C CYS A 229 12.91 -10.28 7.85
N VAL A 230 13.18 -8.98 7.91
CA VAL A 230 13.30 -8.09 6.76
C VAL A 230 14.64 -7.34 6.84
N GLU A 231 15.57 -7.77 6.00
CA GLU A 231 16.95 -7.26 5.94
C GLU A 231 17.15 -6.14 4.90
N LYS A 232 16.18 -5.89 4.02
CA LYS A 232 16.27 -4.88 2.94
C LYS A 232 14.90 -4.31 2.59
N HIS A 233 14.88 -3.15 1.92
CA HIS A 233 13.66 -2.40 1.59
C HIS A 233 12.51 -3.26 1.04
N GLY A 234 12.73 -4.00 -0.04
CA GLY A 234 11.71 -4.87 -0.65
C GLY A 234 11.52 -6.23 0.02
N GLY A 235 12.14 -6.50 1.17
CA GLY A 235 12.12 -7.82 1.81
C GLY A 235 10.77 -8.21 2.43
N TYR A 236 9.83 -7.27 2.55
CA TYR A 236 8.48 -7.53 3.06
C TYR A 236 7.69 -8.45 2.12
N ASP A 237 7.88 -8.33 0.82
CA ASP A 237 7.14 -9.08 -0.20
C ASP A 237 7.38 -10.60 -0.10
N SER A 238 8.56 -11.01 0.38
CA SER A 238 8.98 -12.42 0.46
C SER A 238 9.16 -12.96 1.88
N SER A 239 8.81 -12.19 2.93
CA SER A 239 9.00 -12.62 4.33
C SER A 239 7.84 -13.49 4.81
N ASP A 240 8.12 -14.74 5.18
CA ASP A 240 7.14 -15.66 5.76
C ASP A 240 6.53 -15.13 7.05
N SER A 241 7.34 -14.50 7.91
CA SER A 241 6.86 -13.90 9.16
C SER A 241 5.88 -12.75 8.92
N VAL A 242 6.15 -11.90 7.91
CA VAL A 242 5.25 -10.80 7.52
C VAL A 242 3.91 -11.35 7.03
N HIS A 243 3.93 -12.31 6.11
CA HIS A 243 2.71 -12.89 5.55
C HIS A 243 1.90 -13.69 6.58
N ARG A 244 2.58 -14.46 7.45
CA ARG A 244 1.91 -15.13 8.59
C ARG A 244 1.20 -14.13 9.48
N TYR A 245 1.82 -12.99 9.77
CA TYR A 245 1.20 -11.94 10.57
C TYR A 245 -0.01 -11.32 9.85
N ILE A 246 0.13 -10.95 8.57
CA ILE A 246 -0.97 -10.36 7.78
C ILE A 246 -2.17 -11.32 7.71
N ASN A 247 -1.93 -12.61 7.44
CA ASN A 247 -2.99 -13.62 7.29
C ASN A 247 -3.67 -13.99 8.62
N SER A 248 -3.01 -13.78 9.75
CA SER A 248 -3.55 -14.08 11.09
C SER A 248 -3.99 -12.83 11.86
N PHE A 249 -3.90 -11.65 11.24
CA PHE A 249 -4.25 -10.40 11.90
C PHE A 249 -5.74 -10.36 12.20
N ASN A 250 -6.07 -10.37 13.49
CA ASN A 250 -7.42 -10.29 14.00
C ASN A 250 -7.40 -9.53 15.34
N PRO A 251 -7.81 -8.26 15.39
CA PRO A 251 -7.81 -7.47 16.62
C PRO A 251 -8.88 -7.97 17.62
N PRO A 252 -8.67 -7.82 18.94
CA PRO A 252 -7.52 -7.18 19.57
C PRO A 252 -6.29 -8.11 19.64
N GLN A 253 -5.11 -7.58 19.28
CA GLN A 253 -3.81 -8.22 19.50
C GLN A 253 -2.86 -7.25 20.21
N LYS A 254 -1.65 -7.73 20.57
CA LYS A 254 -0.60 -6.87 21.10
C LYS A 254 -0.26 -5.79 20.06
N ARG A 255 -0.39 -4.51 20.45
CA ARG A 255 -0.23 -3.35 19.54
C ARG A 255 1.21 -3.01 19.18
N VAL A 256 2.18 -3.55 19.91
CA VAL A 256 3.61 -3.40 19.58
C VAL A 256 4.25 -4.78 19.64
N ILE A 257 4.72 -5.27 18.50
CA ILE A 257 5.34 -6.59 18.39
C ILE A 257 6.63 -6.52 17.60
N THR A 258 7.47 -7.53 17.79
CA THR A 258 8.60 -7.82 16.90
C THR A 258 8.36 -9.19 16.30
N LEU A 259 8.38 -9.27 14.97
CA LEU A 259 8.21 -10.54 14.27
C LEU A 259 9.42 -11.45 14.48
N PRO A 260 9.23 -12.77 14.53
CA PRO A 260 10.33 -13.72 14.58
C PRO A 260 11.06 -13.76 13.23
N LYS A 261 12.25 -14.37 13.20
CA LYS A 261 12.94 -14.72 11.94
C LYS A 261 12.03 -15.59 11.04
N ASN A 262 12.27 -15.53 9.73
CA ASN A 262 11.50 -16.32 8.73
C ASN A 262 11.54 -17.81 9.07
#